data_AF-A0A2N1PKC2-F1
#
_entry.id   AF-A0A2N1PKC2-F1
#
_cell.length_a   1.000
_cell.length_b   1.000
_cell.length_c   1.000
_cell.angle_alpha   90.00
_cell.angle_beta   90.00
_cell.angle_gamma   90.00
#
_symmetry.space_group_name_H-M   'P 1'
#
loop_
_entity.id
_entity.type
_entity.pdbx_description
1 polymer ?
#
loop_
_entity_poly.entity_id
_entity_poly.type
_entity_poly.pdbx_seq_one_letter_code
_entity_poly.pdbx_strand_id
1 'polypeptide(L)' 'MPGSNVHHIISEFKTCTLTDQLYLLEEMASLIRQNSGKAGLRKISELQGKGKDLWKNVNVKNYLDEERNSWNG' A
#
# COMPACT_ATOMS: atom_id res chain seq x y z
N MET A 1 -1.04 -32.42 0.25
CA MET A 1 -0.82 -31.47 -0.87
C MET A 1 -1.15 -30.06 -0.38
N PRO A 2 -0.31 -29.04 -0.64
CA PRO A 2 -0.51 -27.68 -0.14
C PRO A 2 -1.80 -26.99 -0.65
N GLY A 3 -2.36 -27.42 -1.79
CA GLY A 3 -3.57 -26.81 -2.38
C GLY A 3 -4.88 -27.03 -1.61
N SER A 4 -5.03 -28.14 -0.87
CA SER A 4 -6.24 -28.39 -0.07
C SER A 4 -6.38 -27.46 1.14
N ASN A 5 -5.25 -26.95 1.66
CA ASN A 5 -5.24 -26.06 2.82
C ASN A 5 -5.69 -24.63 2.45
N VAL A 6 -5.28 -24.14 1.27
CA VAL A 6 -5.65 -22.78 0.81
C VAL A 6 -7.16 -22.64 0.62
N HIS A 7 -7.83 -23.64 0.04
CA HIS A 7 -9.29 -23.59 -0.14
C HIS A 7 -10.05 -23.57 1.19
N HIS A 8 -9.54 -24.28 2.21
CA HIS A 8 -10.10 -24.27 3.55
C HIS A 8 -9.98 -22.89 4.21
N ILE A 9 -8.78 -22.28 4.16
CA ILE A 9 -8.55 -20.94 4.70
C ILE A 9 -9.46 -19.90 4.02
N ILE A 10 -9.65 -19.99 2.71
CA ILE A 10 -10.58 -19.10 1.98
C ILE A 10 -12.03 -19.31 2.44
N SER A 11 -12.44 -20.56 2.69
CA SER A 11 -13.79 -20.82 3.20
C SER A 11 -14.00 -20.23 4.59
N GLU A 12 -13.03 -20.35 5.49
CA GLU A 12 -13.09 -19.76 6.83
C GLU A 12 -13.10 -18.23 6.77
N PHE A 13 -12.23 -17.63 5.96
CA PHE A 13 -12.18 -16.17 5.75
C PHE A 13 -13.53 -15.60 5.29
N LYS A 14 -14.24 -16.32 4.42
CA LYS A 14 -15.58 -15.91 3.95
C LYS A 14 -16.65 -15.93 5.05
N THR A 15 -16.45 -16.71 6.12
CA THR A 15 -17.38 -16.75 7.27
C THR A 15 -17.12 -15.67 8.31
N CYS A 16 -15.96 -15.02 8.26
CA CYS A 16 -15.59 -13.94 9.17
C CYS A 16 -16.41 -12.66 8.93
N THR A 17 -16.49 -11.80 9.94
CA THR A 17 -17.10 -10.46 9.78
C THR A 17 -16.23 -9.58 8.86
N LEU A 18 -16.80 -8.51 8.31
CA LEU A 18 -16.04 -7.57 7.49
C LEU A 18 -14.84 -6.96 8.24
N THR A 19 -15.01 -6.66 9.53
CA THR A 19 -13.93 -6.13 10.38
C THR A 19 -12.78 -7.13 10.49
N ASP A 20 -13.09 -8.40 10.76
CA ASP A 20 -12.09 -9.46 10.87
C ASP A 20 -11.40 -9.72 9.53
N GLN A 21 -12.14 -9.67 8.42
CA GLN A 21 -11.59 -9.80 7.08
C GLN A 21 -10.57 -8.69 6.76
N LEU A 22 -10.88 -7.44 7.11
CA LEU A 22 -9.98 -6.31 6.93
C LEU A 22 -8.73 -6.43 7.83
N TYR A 23 -8.91 -6.83 9.08
CA TYR A 23 -7.81 -7.08 10.00
C TYR A 23 -6.87 -8.19 9.47
N LEU A 24 -7.43 -9.32 9.04
CA LEU A 24 -6.66 -10.43 8.46
C LEU A 24 -5.94 -10.02 7.17
N LEU A 25 -6.55 -9.18 6.34
CA LEU A 25 -5.90 -8.64 5.14
C LEU A 25 -4.67 -7.81 5.50
N GLU A 26 -4.77 -6.93 6.49
CA GLU A 26 -3.66 -6.12 6.97
C GLU A 26 -2.53 -6.97 7.55
N GLU A 27 -2.88 -7.94 8.39
CA GLU A 27 -1.94 -8.86 9.03
C GLU A 27 -1.19 -9.71 7.99
N MET A 28 -1.91 -10.29 7.03
CA MET A 28 -1.31 -11.04 5.92
C MET A 28 -0.38 -10.17 5.09
N ALA A 29 -0.77 -8.93 4.78
CA ALA A 29 0.08 -7.99 4.07
C ALA A 29 1.34 -7.63 4.88
N SER A 30 1.23 -7.50 6.20
CA SER A 30 2.36 -7.28 7.11
C SER A 30 3.32 -8.47 7.14
N LEU A 31 2.81 -9.69 7.25
CA LEU A 31 3.60 -10.92 7.19
C LEU A 31 4.34 -11.05 5.85
N ILE A 32 3.67 -10.73 4.74
CA ILE A 32 4.29 -10.71 3.41
C ILE A 32 5.39 -9.64 3.37
N ARG A 33 5.17 -8.43 3.88
CA ARG A 33 6.19 -7.36 3.96
C ARG A 33 7.39 -7.75 4.82
N GLN A 34 7.17 -8.42 5.95
CA GLN A 34 8.24 -8.90 6.83
C GLN A 34 9.05 -10.02 6.17
N ASN A 35 8.39 -10.99 5.52
CA ASN A 35 9.06 -12.07 4.82
C ASN A 35 9.76 -11.61 3.54
N SER A 36 9.18 -10.65 2.83
CA SER A 36 9.84 -9.94 1.73
C SER A 36 10.90 -8.94 2.21
N GLY A 37 10.98 -8.66 3.51
CA GLY A 37 11.99 -7.84 4.19
C GLY A 37 13.38 -8.48 4.28
N LYS A 38 13.58 -9.69 3.72
CA LYS A 38 14.90 -10.11 3.24
C LYS A 38 15.34 -9.38 1.96
N ALA A 39 14.53 -8.47 1.42
CA ALA A 39 15.02 -7.40 0.57
C ALA A 39 15.87 -6.47 1.47
N GLY A 40 17.19 -6.52 1.30
CA GLY A 40 18.17 -5.86 2.18
C GLY A 40 17.85 -4.41 2.51
N LEU A 41 18.41 -3.93 3.64
CA LEU A 41 18.36 -2.54 4.14
C LEU A 41 17.98 -1.53 3.05
N ARG A 42 16.70 -1.15 3.03
CA ARG A 42 16.15 -0.13 2.13
C ARG A 42 16.98 1.13 2.30
N LYS A 43 17.58 1.63 1.22
CA LYS A 43 18.37 2.87 1.28
C LYS A 43 17.47 4.05 0.96
N ILE A 44 17.65 5.17 1.67
CA ILE A 44 16.95 6.44 1.38
C ILE A 44 17.17 6.86 -0.09
N SER A 45 18.31 6.48 -0.69
CA SER A 45 18.59 6.68 -2.12
C SER A 45 17.57 6.05 -3.08
N GLU A 46 16.82 5.03 -2.64
CA GLU A 46 15.74 4.43 -3.44
C GLU A 46 14.58 5.40 -3.68
N LEU A 47 14.45 6.45 -2.86
CA LEU A 47 13.46 7.50 -3.03
C LEU A 47 13.89 8.59 -4.02
N GLN A 48 15.16 8.60 -4.42
CA GLN A 48 15.69 9.58 -5.36
C GLN A 48 14.94 9.47 -6.70
N GLY A 49 14.44 10.62 -7.19
CA GLY A 49 13.74 10.68 -8.47
C GLY A 49 12.28 10.22 -8.44
N LYS A 50 11.85 9.43 -7.44
CA LYS A 50 10.44 8.99 -7.33
C LYS A 50 9.46 10.17 -7.24
N GLY A 51 9.83 11.22 -6.51
CA GLY A 51 9.06 12.46 -6.48
C GLY A 51 8.96 13.10 -7.87
N LYS A 52 10.07 13.24 -8.60
CA LYS A 52 10.06 13.77 -9.97
C LYS A 52 9.16 12.95 -10.90
N ASP A 53 9.21 11.62 -10.80
CA ASP A 53 8.41 10.73 -11.65
C ASP A 53 6.91 10.82 -11.38
N LEU A 54 6.52 11.05 -10.13
CA LEU A 54 5.12 11.29 -9.75
C LEU A 54 4.62 12.63 -10.30
N TRP A 55 5.46 13.66 -10.26
CA TRP A 55 5.10 15.01 -10.66
C TRP A 55 5.28 15.29 -12.16
N LYS A 56 5.88 14.37 -12.93
CA LYS A 56 6.19 14.58 -14.36
C LYS A 56 4.97 14.89 -15.24
N ASN A 57 3.80 14.38 -14.86
CA ASN A 57 2.55 14.54 -15.60
C ASN A 57 1.56 15.46 -14.88
N VAL A 58 1.96 16.04 -13.74
CA VAL A 58 1.14 16.98 -12.98
C VAL A 58 1.48 18.38 -13.46
N ASN A 59 0.47 19.16 -13.83
CA ASN A 59 0.68 20.59 -14.04
C ASN A 59 0.87 21.26 -12.68
N VAL A 60 2.14 21.36 -12.27
CA VAL A 60 2.57 21.88 -10.98
C VAL A 60 2.03 23.28 -10.73
N LYS A 61 1.97 24.11 -11.79
CA LYS A 61 1.48 25.48 -11.68
C LYS A 61 0.00 25.52 -11.32
N ASN A 62 -0.82 24.76 -12.04
CA ASN A 62 -2.25 24.68 -11.76
C ASN A 62 -2.52 24.15 -10.36
N TYR A 63 -1.82 23.09 -9.95
CA TYR A 63 -1.95 22.54 -8.60
C TYR A 63 -1.60 23.57 -7.51
N LEU A 64 -0.49 24.30 -7.67
CA LEU A 64 -0.10 25.35 -6.72
C LEU A 64 -1.10 26.51 -6.70
N ASP A 65 -1.66 26.88 -7.84
CA ASP A 65 -2.66 27.94 -7.93
C ASP A 65 -3.99 27.49 -7.27
N GLU A 66 -4.40 26.24 -7.45
CA GLU A 66 -5.56 25.64 -6.76
C GLU A 66 -5.37 25.62 -5.23
N GLU A 67 -4.21 25.18 -4.74
CA GLU A 67 -3.89 25.16 -3.30
C GLU A 67 -3.82 26.57 -2.70
N ARG A 68 -3.28 27.55 -3.44
CA ARG A 68 -3.25 28.95 -2.99
C ARG A 68 -4.64 29.57 -2.93
N ASN A 69 -5.49 29.24 -3.89
CA ASN A 69 -6.87 29.72 -3.94
C ASN A 69 -7.78 28.99 -2.93
N SER A 70 -7.41 27.78 -2.48
CA SER A 70 -8.14 27.04 -1.44
C SER A 70 -7.88 27.58 -0.04
N TRP A 71 -6.75 28.29 0.15
CA TRP A 71 -6.45 29.00 1.39
C TRP A 71 -7.22 30.32 1.42
N ASN A 72 -8.47 30.26 1.85
CA ASN A 72 -9.17 31.44 2.37
C ASN A 72 -8.49 31.81 3.70
N GLY A 73 -7.78 32.95 3.70
CA GLY A 73 -7.14 33.50 4.90
C GLY A 73 -8.11 33.74 6.06
#